data_AF-A0A965H3A0-F1
#
_entry.id   AF-A0A965H3A0-F1
#
_cell.length_a   1.000
_cell.length_b   1.000
_cell.length_c   1.000
_cell.angle_alpha   90.00
_cell.angle_beta   90.00
_cell.angle_gamma   90.00
#
_symmetry.space_group_name_H-M   'P 1'
#
loop_
_entity.id
_entity.type
_entity.pdbx_description
1 polymer ?
#
loop_
_entity_poly.entity_id
_entity_poly.type
_entity_poly.pdbx_seq_one_letter_code
_entity_poly.pdbx_strand_id
1 'polypeptide(L)'
;MRDLPILPIGHAVPVCELGFIVNPCRSERVVPPWREAVNLLSTLCQTSLGASLQSLYLRGSVPRGTAVEYHSDLDAVCVTRSPPPLPPSLHAAIQARVREAHPFCTGVDLRIITHDRLLTPGRSAALQFLLKTQSLCIAGEDITENWPSFGLQQARITLQGLTTSLAGTRASLTRQPGIGADEREQLCRWIAKKIVRAGFELVAERERAYTRDLYPCWTGFARHYPEMAEPMREVLTLAINPRPDPLRIETALKVGDWLRIESRQRGNATDQS
;
A
#
# COMPACT_ATOMS: atom_id res chain seq x y z
N MET A 1 8.91 -4.04 26.01
CA MET A 1 9.36 -3.33 24.80
C MET A 1 8.98 -1.86 24.93
N ARG A 2 9.88 -0.94 24.57
CA ARG A 2 9.55 0.51 24.50
C ARG A 2 8.73 0.77 23.24
N ASP A 3 7.78 1.70 23.32
CA ASP A 3 7.04 2.16 22.13
C ASP A 3 8.00 2.86 21.16
N LEU A 4 7.89 2.54 19.88
CA LEU A 4 8.60 3.23 18.81
C LEU A 4 8.01 4.63 18.64
N PRO A 5 8.84 5.68 18.54
CA PRO A 5 8.35 7.03 18.30
C PRO A 5 7.69 7.15 16.92
N ILE A 6 6.75 8.09 16.81
CA ILE A 6 6.29 8.55 15.50
C ILE A 6 7.43 9.36 14.88
N LEU A 7 7.99 8.85 13.78
CA LEU A 7 9.05 9.52 13.04
C LEU A 7 8.49 10.18 11.77
N PRO A 8 9.07 11.30 11.32
CA PRO A 8 8.65 12.00 10.10
C PRO A 8 9.12 11.27 8.84
N ILE A 9 8.67 10.02 8.66
CA ILE A 9 9.10 9.12 7.58
C ILE A 9 8.01 9.02 6.52
N GLY A 10 8.46 9.08 5.27
CA GLY A 10 7.63 8.89 4.09
C GLY A 10 7.39 10.18 3.32
N HIS A 11 6.76 10.04 2.17
CA HIS A 11 6.64 11.13 1.21
C HIS A 11 5.24 11.20 0.61
N ALA A 12 4.76 12.43 0.40
CA ALA A 12 3.60 12.67 -0.42
C ALA A 12 4.03 12.83 -1.88
N VAL A 13 3.30 12.17 -2.77
CA VAL A 13 3.52 12.22 -4.21
C VAL A 13 2.60 13.32 -4.76
N PRO A 14 3.14 14.36 -5.40
CA PRO A 14 2.31 15.43 -5.95
C PRO A 14 1.48 14.92 -7.12
N VAL A 15 0.38 15.63 -7.40
CA VAL A 15 -0.34 15.49 -8.67
C VAL A 15 0.20 16.48 -9.70
N CYS A 16 0.12 16.13 -10.98
CA CYS A 16 0.43 17.07 -12.06
C CYS A 16 -0.62 18.19 -12.13
N GLU A 17 -0.41 19.16 -13.02
CA GLU A 17 -1.34 20.29 -13.22
C GLU A 17 -2.78 19.84 -13.52
N LEU A 18 -2.92 18.74 -14.28
CA LEU A 18 -4.19 18.11 -14.63
C LEU A 18 -4.83 17.30 -13.49
N GLY A 19 -4.22 17.25 -12.30
CA GLY A 19 -4.76 16.56 -11.13
C GLY A 19 -4.51 15.05 -11.09
N PHE A 20 -3.65 14.52 -11.97
CA PHE A 20 -3.28 13.10 -11.98
C PHE A 20 -2.08 12.80 -11.09
N ILE A 21 -2.11 11.65 -10.41
CA ILE A 21 -1.02 11.18 -9.57
C ILE A 21 0.19 10.85 -10.45
N VAL A 22 1.32 11.50 -10.16
CA VAL A 22 2.57 11.25 -10.87
C VAL A 22 3.27 10.05 -10.26
N ASN A 23 3.47 8.98 -11.03
CA ASN A 23 4.19 7.81 -10.52
C ASN A 23 5.62 8.22 -10.09
N PRO A 24 6.05 7.98 -8.83
CA PRO A 24 7.38 8.37 -8.35
C PRO A 24 8.49 7.36 -8.71
N CYS A 25 8.14 6.21 -9.27
CA CYS A 25 9.08 5.13 -9.55
C CYS A 25 9.87 5.40 -10.83
N ARG A 26 11.21 5.28 -10.79
CA ARG A 26 12.10 5.59 -11.91
C ARG A 26 13.29 4.63 -11.93
N SER A 27 13.72 4.18 -13.12
CA SER A 27 14.84 3.26 -13.26
C SER A 27 16.18 3.88 -12.86
N GLU A 28 16.31 5.20 -13.01
CA GLU A 28 17.49 5.99 -12.62
C GLU A 28 17.66 6.02 -11.09
N ARG A 29 16.56 5.86 -10.34
CA ARG A 29 16.56 5.85 -8.86
C ARG A 29 16.92 4.48 -8.27
N VAL A 30 16.92 3.42 -9.07
CA VAL A 30 17.35 2.08 -8.65
C VAL A 30 18.87 2.01 -8.69
N VAL A 31 19.56 2.55 -7.70
CA VAL A 31 21.03 2.64 -7.67
C VAL A 31 21.67 1.45 -6.95
N PRO A 32 22.97 1.16 -7.14
CA PRO A 32 23.69 0.18 -6.32
C PRO A 32 23.59 0.49 -4.81
N PRO A 33 23.55 -0.54 -3.93
CA PRO A 33 23.61 -1.97 -4.26
C PRO A 33 22.24 -2.59 -4.66
N TRP A 34 21.16 -1.81 -4.68
CA TRP A 34 19.82 -2.29 -4.98
C TRP A 34 19.65 -2.73 -6.44
N ARG A 35 20.39 -2.13 -7.37
CA ARG A 35 20.34 -2.47 -8.80
C ARG A 35 20.67 -3.94 -9.03
N GLU A 36 21.67 -4.46 -8.34
CA GLU A 36 22.12 -5.84 -8.42
C GLU A 36 21.05 -6.80 -7.90
N ALA A 37 20.43 -6.47 -6.76
CA ALA A 37 19.34 -7.26 -6.20
C ALA A 37 18.09 -7.27 -7.10
N VAL A 38 17.76 -6.13 -7.72
CA VAL A 38 16.66 -6.02 -8.70
C VAL A 38 16.96 -6.83 -9.97
N ASN A 39 18.20 -6.80 -10.46
CA ASN A 39 18.62 -7.60 -11.61
C ASN A 39 18.49 -9.10 -11.31
N LEU A 40 18.96 -9.55 -10.14
CA LEU A 40 18.82 -10.95 -9.72
C LEU A 40 17.35 -11.37 -9.61
N LEU A 41 16.50 -10.56 -8.99
CA LEU A 41 15.06 -10.80 -8.91
C LEU A 41 14.45 -10.93 -10.33
N SER A 42 14.79 -10.00 -11.22
CA SER A 42 14.31 -10.00 -12.60
C SER A 42 14.70 -11.28 -13.34
N THR A 43 15.95 -11.71 -13.23
CA THR A 43 16.42 -12.97 -13.83
C THR A 43 15.68 -14.17 -13.25
N LEU A 44 15.57 -14.27 -11.92
CA LEU A 44 14.88 -15.38 -11.26
C LEU A 44 13.40 -15.47 -11.69
N CYS A 45 12.70 -14.34 -11.77
CA CYS A 45 11.31 -14.30 -12.23
C CYS A 45 11.18 -14.71 -13.71
N GLN A 46 12.04 -14.19 -14.58
CA GLN A 46 12.04 -14.53 -16.01
C GLN A 46 12.35 -16.02 -16.25
N THR A 47 13.34 -16.58 -15.55
CA THR A 47 13.65 -18.01 -15.64
C THR A 47 12.50 -18.89 -15.10
N SER A 48 11.89 -18.49 -13.98
CA SER A 48 10.85 -19.32 -13.34
C SER A 48 9.52 -19.31 -14.08
N LEU A 49 9.18 -18.18 -14.72
CA LEU A 49 7.89 -18.00 -15.40
C LEU A 49 7.98 -18.20 -16.92
N GLY A 50 9.17 -18.07 -17.49
CA GLY A 50 9.43 -18.26 -18.91
C GLY A 50 8.48 -17.45 -19.80
N ALA A 51 7.96 -18.08 -20.84
CA ALA A 51 7.02 -17.48 -21.79
C ALA A 51 5.68 -17.04 -21.16
N SER A 52 5.34 -17.52 -19.95
CA SER A 52 4.13 -17.10 -19.26
C SER A 52 4.25 -15.68 -18.70
N LEU A 53 5.48 -15.20 -18.41
CA LEU A 53 5.69 -13.82 -17.94
C LEU A 53 5.39 -12.83 -19.06
N GLN A 54 4.42 -11.95 -18.82
CA GLN A 54 4.13 -10.83 -19.70
C GLN A 54 4.97 -9.61 -19.30
N SER A 55 4.94 -9.28 -18.01
CA SER A 55 5.65 -8.13 -17.46
C SER A 55 5.93 -8.29 -15.97
N LEU A 56 7.00 -7.64 -15.51
CA LEU A 56 7.45 -7.60 -14.14
C LEU A 56 7.54 -6.15 -13.68
N TYR A 57 6.85 -5.85 -12.58
CA TYR A 57 6.80 -4.53 -11.99
C TYR A 57 7.48 -4.52 -10.64
N LEU A 58 8.38 -3.57 -10.43
CA LEU A 58 8.97 -3.26 -9.13
C LEU A 58 8.21 -2.09 -8.49
N ARG A 59 7.93 -2.16 -7.20
CA ARG A 59 7.30 -1.06 -6.46
C ARG A 59 8.04 -0.82 -5.13
N GLY A 60 7.50 0.09 -4.32
CA GLY A 60 8.00 0.33 -2.98
C GLY A 60 9.19 1.30 -2.93
N SER A 61 10.02 1.18 -1.90
CA SER A 61 11.09 2.15 -1.61
C SER A 61 12.21 2.13 -2.66
N VAL A 62 12.51 0.98 -3.25
CA VAL A 62 13.62 0.80 -4.19
C VAL A 62 13.46 1.61 -5.48
N PRO A 63 12.39 1.46 -6.28
CA PRO A 63 12.23 2.25 -7.49
C PRO A 63 11.90 3.73 -7.19
N ARG A 64 11.56 4.07 -5.94
CA ARG A 64 11.42 5.46 -5.49
C ARG A 64 12.74 6.10 -5.08
N GLY A 65 13.82 5.33 -4.94
CA GLY A 65 15.12 5.83 -4.46
C GLY A 65 15.15 6.14 -2.96
N THR A 66 14.27 5.52 -2.17
CA THR A 66 14.16 5.75 -0.72
C THR A 66 14.41 4.47 0.09
N ALA A 67 14.99 3.44 -0.55
CA ALA A 67 15.29 2.19 0.12
C ALA A 67 16.46 2.36 1.07
N VAL A 68 16.36 1.70 2.22
CA VAL A 68 17.37 1.70 3.28
C VAL A 68 17.85 0.27 3.46
N GLU A 69 19.15 0.07 3.35
CA GLU A 69 19.79 -1.22 3.60
C GLU A 69 19.40 -1.77 4.99
N TYR A 70 19.23 -3.09 5.07
CA TYR A 70 18.81 -3.84 6.24
C TYR A 70 17.41 -3.48 6.77
N HIS A 71 16.67 -2.61 6.08
CA HIS A 71 15.33 -2.16 6.46
C HIS A 71 14.29 -2.23 5.33
N SER A 72 14.72 -2.26 4.08
CA SER A 72 13.85 -2.37 2.90
C SER A 72 13.87 -3.78 2.30
N ASP A 73 12.80 -4.11 1.59
CA ASP A 73 12.61 -5.32 0.81
C ASP A 73 12.39 -4.99 -0.68
N LEU A 74 12.33 -6.02 -1.52
CA LEU A 74 11.89 -5.91 -2.90
C LEU A 74 10.40 -6.25 -3.01
N ASP A 75 9.57 -5.24 -3.24
CA ASP A 75 8.17 -5.46 -3.60
C ASP A 75 8.02 -5.61 -5.12
N ALA A 76 7.50 -6.74 -5.60
CA ALA A 76 7.33 -7.00 -7.02
C ALA A 76 5.99 -7.64 -7.40
N VAL A 77 5.54 -7.36 -8.62
CA VAL A 77 4.33 -7.94 -9.21
C VAL A 77 4.68 -8.51 -10.59
N CYS A 78 4.59 -9.83 -10.74
CA CYS A 78 4.58 -10.48 -12.04
C CYS A 78 3.16 -10.51 -12.60
N VAL A 79 3.01 -10.06 -13.84
CA VAL A 79 1.79 -10.26 -14.64
C VAL A 79 2.06 -11.39 -15.63
N THR A 80 1.19 -12.40 -15.64
CA THR A 80 1.32 -13.56 -16.51
C THR A 80 0.18 -13.64 -17.53
N ARG A 81 0.48 -14.12 -18.74
CA ARG A 81 -0.52 -14.28 -19.82
C ARG A 81 -1.55 -15.35 -19.48
N SER A 82 -1.11 -16.41 -18.82
CA SER A 82 -1.95 -17.53 -18.35
C SER A 82 -1.51 -17.90 -16.93
N PRO A 83 -2.32 -18.68 -16.17
CA PRO A 83 -1.90 -19.22 -14.89
C PRO A 83 -0.68 -20.15 -15.07
N PRO A 84 0.50 -19.79 -14.56
CA PRO A 84 1.68 -20.65 -14.69
C PRO A 84 1.57 -21.85 -13.72
N PRO A 85 2.05 -23.05 -14.11
CA PRO A 85 2.20 -24.17 -13.18
C PRO A 85 3.39 -23.90 -12.26
N LEU A 86 3.15 -23.22 -11.13
CA LEU A 86 4.23 -22.85 -10.21
C LEU A 86 4.29 -23.78 -9.01
N PRO A 87 5.49 -24.19 -8.59
CA PRO A 87 5.63 -24.88 -7.33
C PRO A 87 5.22 -23.94 -6.18
N PRO A 88 4.52 -24.42 -5.14
CA PRO A 88 4.18 -23.62 -3.97
C PRO A 88 5.41 -22.96 -3.30
N SER A 89 6.59 -23.55 -3.48
CA SER A 89 7.86 -23.06 -2.92
C SER A 89 8.53 -21.96 -3.74
N LEU A 90 8.02 -21.58 -4.91
CA LEU A 90 8.71 -20.63 -5.80
C LEU A 90 9.08 -19.33 -5.09
N HIS A 91 8.13 -18.75 -4.37
CA HIS A 91 8.34 -17.48 -3.67
C HIS A 91 9.44 -17.60 -2.60
N ALA A 92 9.42 -18.68 -1.81
CA ALA A 92 10.44 -18.96 -0.81
C ALA A 92 11.83 -19.18 -1.45
N ALA A 93 11.89 -19.86 -2.59
CA ALA A 93 13.13 -20.09 -3.33
C ALA A 93 13.73 -18.78 -3.86
N ILE A 94 12.90 -17.92 -4.48
CA ILE A 94 13.34 -16.59 -4.95
C ILE A 94 13.83 -15.75 -3.77
N GLN A 95 13.06 -15.69 -2.68
CA GLN A 95 13.43 -14.93 -1.50
C GLN A 95 14.76 -15.42 -0.90
N ALA A 96 14.96 -16.73 -0.79
CA ALA A 96 16.20 -17.31 -0.26
C ALA A 96 17.40 -16.90 -1.11
N ARG A 97 17.30 -17.02 -2.44
CA ARG A 97 18.38 -16.66 -3.37
C ARG A 97 18.74 -15.17 -3.31
N VAL A 98 17.74 -14.30 -3.24
CA VAL A 98 17.98 -12.84 -3.10
C VAL A 98 18.64 -12.52 -1.77
N ARG A 99 18.17 -13.10 -0.65
CA ARG A 99 18.75 -12.86 0.67
C ARG A 99 20.18 -13.39 0.81
N GLU A 100 20.47 -14.54 0.20
CA GLU A 100 21.80 -15.13 0.16
C GLU A 100 22.79 -14.23 -0.59
N ALA A 101 22.42 -13.75 -1.78
CA ALA A 101 23.26 -12.90 -2.60
C ALA A 101 23.35 -11.45 -2.09
N HIS A 102 22.30 -10.96 -1.43
CA HIS A 102 22.15 -9.58 -1.00
C HIS A 102 21.59 -9.48 0.44
N PRO A 103 22.40 -9.74 1.47
CA PRO A 103 21.95 -9.74 2.87
C PRO A 103 21.42 -8.38 3.38
N PHE A 104 21.76 -7.28 2.70
CA PHE A 104 21.18 -5.96 2.98
C PHE A 104 19.70 -5.86 2.59
N CYS A 105 19.19 -6.75 1.75
CA CYS A 105 17.78 -6.81 1.37
C CYS A 105 17.01 -7.68 2.37
N THR A 106 16.04 -7.10 3.07
CA THR A 106 15.31 -7.81 4.13
C THR A 106 14.38 -8.89 3.59
N GLY A 107 14.02 -8.88 2.31
CA GLY A 107 13.14 -9.89 1.72
C GLY A 107 12.60 -9.53 0.34
N VAL A 108 11.65 -10.33 -0.13
CA VAL A 108 10.96 -10.13 -1.41
C VAL A 108 9.45 -10.34 -1.18
N ASP A 109 8.59 -9.33 -1.37
CA ASP A 109 7.13 -9.52 -1.51
C ASP A 109 6.82 -9.68 -3.00
N LEU A 110 6.73 -10.94 -3.47
CA LEU A 110 6.44 -11.25 -4.87
C LEU A 110 4.97 -11.66 -5.02
N ARG A 111 4.24 -10.92 -5.85
CA ARG A 111 2.87 -11.28 -6.25
C ARG A 111 2.85 -11.72 -7.69
N ILE A 112 2.14 -12.82 -7.96
CA ILE A 112 1.95 -13.32 -9.31
C ILE A 112 0.45 -13.25 -9.60
N ILE A 113 0.10 -12.51 -10.65
CA ILE A 113 -1.28 -12.31 -11.08
C ILE A 113 -1.40 -12.59 -12.57
N THR A 114 -2.56 -13.09 -12.99
CA THR A 114 -2.86 -13.26 -14.41
C THR A 114 -3.34 -11.94 -15.01
N HIS A 115 -3.10 -11.77 -16.31
CA HIS A 115 -3.59 -10.64 -17.08
C HIS A 115 -5.11 -10.50 -16.99
N ASP A 116 -5.86 -11.61 -17.08
CA ASP A 116 -7.33 -11.60 -16.95
C ASP A 116 -7.81 -11.03 -15.60
N ARG A 117 -7.04 -11.23 -14.52
CA ARG A 117 -7.36 -10.65 -13.21
C ARG A 117 -7.23 -9.12 -13.21
N LEU A 118 -6.35 -8.56 -14.06
CA LEU A 118 -6.25 -7.11 -14.27
C LEU A 118 -7.42 -6.55 -15.10
N LEU A 119 -8.13 -7.38 -15.84
CA LEU A 119 -9.28 -6.97 -16.64
C LEU A 119 -10.62 -7.22 -15.95
N THR A 120 -10.63 -8.04 -14.90
CA THR A 120 -11.86 -8.41 -14.17
C THR A 120 -12.48 -7.20 -13.45
N PRO A 121 -13.71 -6.79 -13.80
CA PRO A 121 -14.37 -5.65 -13.17
C PRO A 121 -14.45 -5.75 -11.63
N GLY A 122 -14.31 -4.60 -10.95
CA GLY A 122 -14.41 -4.47 -9.49
C GLY A 122 -13.16 -4.88 -8.70
N ARG A 123 -12.50 -6.00 -9.05
CA ARG A 123 -11.28 -6.47 -8.35
C ARG A 123 -9.99 -5.93 -8.98
N SER A 124 -10.04 -5.46 -10.21
CA SER A 124 -8.88 -4.95 -10.95
C SER A 124 -8.48 -3.52 -10.58
N ALA A 125 -9.43 -2.64 -10.23
CA ALA A 125 -9.18 -1.21 -10.11
C ALA A 125 -8.02 -0.86 -9.16
N ALA A 126 -7.95 -1.54 -8.01
CA ALA A 126 -6.86 -1.33 -7.06
C ALA A 126 -5.49 -1.81 -7.58
N LEU A 127 -5.47 -2.91 -8.33
CA LEU A 127 -4.24 -3.42 -8.97
C LEU A 127 -3.82 -2.52 -10.13
N GLN A 128 -4.76 -2.10 -10.97
CA GLN A 128 -4.50 -1.20 -12.08
C GLN A 128 -3.94 0.14 -11.59
N PHE A 129 -4.59 0.70 -10.57
CA PHE A 129 -4.14 1.91 -9.89
C PHE A 129 -2.72 1.75 -9.35
N LEU A 130 -2.45 0.65 -8.65
CA LEU A 130 -1.13 0.36 -8.08
C LEU A 130 -0.05 0.26 -9.16
N LEU A 131 -0.30 -0.48 -10.24
CA LEU A 131 0.67 -0.64 -11.32
C LEU A 131 0.95 0.68 -12.05
N LYS A 132 -0.09 1.46 -12.39
CA LYS A 132 0.05 2.72 -13.12
C LYS A 132 0.73 3.82 -12.29
N THR A 133 0.40 3.91 -11.00
CA THR A 133 0.78 5.06 -10.16
C THR A 133 1.95 4.79 -9.21
N GLN A 134 2.30 3.52 -8.97
CA GLN A 134 3.22 3.15 -7.88
C GLN A 134 4.21 2.04 -8.25
N SER A 135 4.39 1.75 -9.53
CA SER A 135 5.30 0.71 -9.99
C SER A 135 6.17 1.14 -11.16
N LEU A 136 7.32 0.52 -11.31
CA LEU A 136 8.24 0.61 -12.44
C LEU A 136 8.23 -0.73 -13.18
N CYS A 137 7.96 -0.73 -14.49
CA CYS A 137 8.18 -1.93 -15.29
C CYS A 137 9.69 -2.19 -15.41
N ILE A 138 10.15 -3.37 -15.01
CA ILE A 138 11.58 -3.76 -15.00
C ILE A 138 11.90 -4.94 -15.92
N ALA A 139 10.89 -5.63 -16.45
CA ALA A 139 11.05 -6.62 -17.53
C ALA A 139 9.72 -6.82 -18.28
N GLY A 140 9.81 -7.18 -19.56
CA GLY A 140 8.65 -7.39 -20.43
C GLY A 140 8.04 -6.08 -20.96
N GLU A 141 6.85 -6.18 -21.52
CA GLU A 141 6.10 -5.04 -22.09
C GLU A 141 5.39 -4.26 -20.97
N ASP A 142 5.55 -2.94 -20.93
CA ASP A 142 4.80 -2.13 -19.97
C ASP A 142 3.33 -1.96 -20.41
N ILE A 143 2.49 -2.91 -19.97
CA ILE A 143 1.06 -2.90 -20.24
C ILE A 143 0.32 -1.70 -19.64
N THR A 144 0.96 -0.91 -18.77
CA THR A 144 0.33 0.27 -18.16
C THR A 144 0.47 1.53 -19.00
N GLU A 145 1.34 1.55 -20.01
CA GLU A 145 1.68 2.76 -20.78
C GLU A 145 0.42 3.43 -21.35
N ASN A 146 -0.46 2.62 -21.95
CA ASN A 146 -1.70 3.06 -22.59
C ASN A 146 -2.91 3.17 -21.64
N TRP A 147 -2.75 2.90 -20.34
CA TRP A 147 -3.87 3.02 -19.40
C TRP A 147 -4.20 4.48 -19.08
N PRO A 148 -5.48 4.78 -18.76
CA PRO A 148 -5.87 6.09 -18.26
C PRO A 148 -5.04 6.52 -17.06
N SER A 149 -4.82 7.83 -16.94
CA SER A 149 -4.24 8.42 -15.73
C SER A 149 -5.23 8.37 -14.58
N PHE A 150 -4.72 8.20 -13.35
CA PHE A 150 -5.55 8.15 -12.15
C PHE A 150 -5.47 9.48 -11.39
N GLY A 151 -6.62 10.08 -11.14
CA GLY A 151 -6.77 11.24 -10.26
C GLY A 151 -6.95 10.84 -8.80
N LEU A 152 -7.04 11.86 -7.94
CA LEU A 152 -7.20 11.66 -6.50
C LEU A 152 -8.56 11.08 -6.12
N GLN A 153 -9.62 11.32 -6.91
CA GLN A 153 -10.93 10.71 -6.67
C GLN A 153 -10.89 9.20 -6.84
N GLN A 154 -10.23 8.70 -7.89
CA GLN A 154 -10.04 7.27 -8.10
C GLN A 154 -9.11 6.64 -7.04
N ALA A 155 -8.29 7.45 -6.37
CA ALA A 155 -7.36 7.00 -5.33
C ALA A 155 -8.01 6.80 -3.95
N ARG A 156 -9.30 7.14 -3.76
CA ARG A 156 -10.05 7.04 -2.49
C ARG A 156 -10.46 5.60 -2.13
N ILE A 157 -9.67 4.61 -2.53
CA ILE A 157 -9.96 3.18 -2.43
C ILE A 157 -10.13 2.75 -0.96
N THR A 158 -9.29 3.28 -0.06
CA THR A 158 -9.34 2.92 1.37
C THR A 158 -10.54 3.55 2.04
N LEU A 159 -10.82 4.82 1.73
CA LEU A 159 -11.96 5.55 2.25
C LEU A 159 -13.28 4.92 1.78
N GLN A 160 -13.39 4.58 0.49
CA GLN A 160 -14.55 3.86 -0.06
C GLN A 160 -14.74 2.49 0.60
N GLY A 161 -13.65 1.75 0.82
CA GLY A 161 -13.66 0.45 1.49
C GLY A 161 -13.68 0.50 3.03
N LEU A 162 -13.74 1.69 3.64
CA LEU A 162 -13.57 1.85 5.08
C LEU A 162 -14.74 1.22 5.85
N THR A 163 -15.98 1.43 5.38
CA THR A 163 -17.19 0.85 6.01
C THR A 163 -17.07 -0.67 6.17
N THR A 164 -16.71 -1.37 5.09
CA THR A 164 -16.52 -2.82 5.11
C THR A 164 -15.37 -3.23 6.03
N SER A 165 -14.29 -2.46 6.06
CA SER A 165 -13.12 -2.74 6.90
C SER A 165 -13.45 -2.59 8.40
N LEU A 166 -14.21 -1.57 8.78
CA LEU A 166 -14.68 -1.34 10.15
C LEU A 166 -15.63 -2.45 10.60
N ALA A 167 -16.63 -2.79 9.78
CA ALA A 167 -17.58 -3.86 10.08
C ALA A 167 -16.89 -5.22 10.23
N GLY A 168 -15.96 -5.55 9.32
CA GLY A 168 -15.16 -6.78 9.40
C GLY A 168 -14.32 -6.83 10.68
N THR A 169 -13.68 -5.72 11.05
CA THR A 169 -12.88 -5.64 12.28
C THR A 169 -13.74 -5.86 13.52
N ARG A 170 -14.89 -5.18 13.64
CA ARG A 170 -15.82 -5.37 14.75
C ARG A 170 -16.25 -6.82 14.87
N ALA A 171 -16.63 -7.43 13.76
CA ALA A 171 -17.05 -8.81 13.73
C ALA A 171 -15.94 -9.78 14.14
N SER A 172 -14.70 -9.56 13.71
CA SER A 172 -13.54 -10.34 14.16
C SER A 172 -13.32 -10.21 15.68
N LEU A 173 -13.51 -9.02 16.25
CA LEU A 173 -13.38 -8.80 17.69
C LEU A 173 -14.52 -9.47 18.50
N THR A 174 -15.74 -9.56 17.96
CA THR A 174 -16.88 -10.17 18.68
C THR A 174 -16.92 -11.70 18.57
N ARG A 175 -16.57 -12.26 17.41
CA ARG A 175 -16.86 -13.68 17.09
C ARG A 175 -15.90 -14.70 17.69
N GLN A 176 -14.81 -14.31 18.35
CA GLN A 176 -13.75 -15.27 18.68
C GLN A 176 -13.13 -15.09 20.08
N PRO A 177 -13.66 -15.78 21.10
CA PRO A 177 -12.83 -16.23 22.22
C PRO A 177 -11.83 -17.27 21.68
N GLY A 178 -10.70 -16.81 21.12
CA GLY A 178 -9.71 -17.71 20.51
C GLY A 178 -8.68 -17.08 19.55
N ILE A 179 -8.90 -15.85 19.06
CA ILE A 179 -7.87 -15.15 18.25
C ILE A 179 -6.61 -14.98 19.11
N GLY A 180 -5.51 -15.55 18.64
CA GLY A 180 -4.21 -15.45 19.30
C GLY A 180 -3.76 -13.98 19.43
N ALA A 181 -2.89 -13.70 20.40
CA ALA A 181 -2.39 -12.34 20.63
C ALA A 181 -1.80 -11.70 19.35
N ASP A 182 -1.05 -12.49 18.57
CA ASP A 182 -0.41 -12.05 17.32
C ASP A 182 -1.42 -11.68 16.24
N GLU A 183 -2.46 -12.47 16.06
CA GLU A 183 -3.52 -12.20 15.09
C GLU A 183 -4.31 -10.93 15.46
N ARG A 184 -4.57 -10.71 16.76
CA ARG A 184 -5.18 -9.46 17.24
C ARG A 184 -4.27 -8.27 16.99
N GLU A 185 -2.97 -8.42 17.24
CA GLU A 185 -1.98 -7.37 16.99
C GLU A 185 -1.94 -7.02 15.49
N GLN A 186 -1.96 -8.02 14.61
CA GLN A 186 -2.00 -7.82 13.16
C GLN A 186 -3.29 -7.13 12.70
N LEU A 187 -4.45 -7.56 13.21
CA LEU A 187 -5.74 -6.92 12.93
C LEU A 187 -5.75 -5.46 13.37
N CYS A 188 -5.26 -5.19 14.59
CA CYS A 188 -5.12 -3.85 15.16
C CYS A 188 -4.23 -2.95 14.29
N ARG A 189 -3.03 -3.43 13.95
CA ARG A 189 -2.10 -2.74 13.04
C ARG A 189 -2.76 -2.47 11.68
N TRP A 190 -3.47 -3.45 11.13
CA TRP A 190 -4.09 -3.37 9.82
C TRP A 190 -5.20 -2.31 9.77
N ILE A 191 -6.13 -2.32 10.73
CA ILE A 191 -7.26 -1.37 10.74
C ILE A 191 -6.78 0.05 11.03
N ALA A 192 -5.83 0.22 11.96
CA ALA A 192 -5.26 1.52 12.28
C ALA A 192 -4.58 2.16 11.06
N LYS A 193 -3.77 1.38 10.31
CA LYS A 193 -3.18 1.85 9.04
C LYS A 193 -4.25 2.27 8.03
N LYS A 194 -5.36 1.53 7.94
CA LYS A 194 -6.47 1.86 7.02
C LYS A 194 -7.16 3.16 7.40
N ILE A 195 -7.44 3.38 8.69
CA ILE A 195 -8.09 4.61 9.16
C ILE A 195 -7.20 5.83 8.88
N VAL A 196 -5.91 5.77 9.21
CA VAL A 196 -4.97 6.89 8.95
C VAL A 196 -4.90 7.23 7.45
N ARG A 197 -4.81 6.20 6.59
CA ARG A 197 -4.79 6.38 5.13
C ARG A 197 -6.10 6.92 4.58
N ALA A 198 -7.24 6.45 5.11
CA ALA A 198 -8.55 6.98 4.75
C ALA A 198 -8.71 8.46 5.17
N GLY A 199 -8.13 8.85 6.29
CA GLY A 199 -8.03 10.26 6.70
C GLY A 199 -7.33 11.12 5.65
N PHE A 200 -6.20 10.67 5.12
CA PHE A 200 -5.53 11.39 4.04
C PHE A 200 -6.34 11.39 2.74
N GLU A 201 -6.93 10.26 2.34
CA GLU A 201 -7.80 10.16 1.15
C GLU A 201 -9.05 11.06 1.23
N LEU A 202 -9.48 11.47 2.44
CA LEU A 202 -10.55 12.46 2.63
C LEU A 202 -10.11 13.89 2.30
N VAL A 203 -8.81 14.19 2.40
CA VAL A 203 -8.25 15.54 2.21
C VAL A 203 -7.33 15.65 0.99
N ALA A 204 -7.07 14.54 0.31
CA ALA A 204 -6.06 14.43 -0.74
C ALA A 204 -6.18 15.50 -1.84
N GLU A 205 -7.40 15.87 -2.24
CA GLU A 205 -7.63 16.92 -3.25
C GLU A 205 -7.17 18.31 -2.79
N ARG A 206 -7.40 18.64 -1.51
CA ARG A 206 -6.95 19.91 -0.91
C ARG A 206 -5.44 19.92 -0.72
N GLU A 207 -4.86 18.77 -0.37
CA GLU A 207 -3.42 18.58 -0.29
C GLU A 207 -2.75 18.48 -1.68
N ARG A 208 -3.53 18.33 -2.77
CA ARG A 208 -3.05 18.07 -4.14
C ARG A 208 -1.96 16.99 -4.19
N ALA A 209 -2.13 15.94 -3.39
CA ALA A 209 -1.12 14.91 -3.25
C ALA A 209 -1.73 13.56 -2.89
N TYR A 210 -0.96 12.50 -3.16
CA TYR A 210 -1.28 11.13 -2.79
C TYR A 210 -0.18 10.56 -1.88
N THR A 211 -0.55 9.86 -0.82
CA THR A 211 0.42 9.09 -0.03
C THR A 211 -0.22 7.89 0.65
N ARG A 212 0.63 6.91 0.95
CA ARG A 212 0.31 5.73 1.76
C ARG A 212 1.17 5.64 3.01
N ASP A 213 2.10 6.57 3.17
CA ASP A 213 3.02 6.61 4.29
C ASP A 213 2.32 7.29 5.47
N LEU A 214 2.38 6.65 6.63
CA LEU A 214 1.47 6.95 7.73
C LEU A 214 1.66 8.36 8.31
N TYR A 215 2.91 8.83 8.39
CA TYR A 215 3.20 10.16 8.90
C TYR A 215 2.72 11.28 7.95
N PRO A 216 3.03 11.26 6.63
CA PRO A 216 2.39 12.15 5.67
C PRO A 216 0.87 12.07 5.68
N CYS A 217 0.29 10.87 5.83
CA CYS A 217 -1.16 10.73 5.94
C CYS A 217 -1.75 11.50 7.13
N TRP A 218 -1.17 11.33 8.32
CA TRP A 218 -1.62 12.03 9.52
C TRP A 218 -1.41 13.54 9.42
N THR A 219 -0.22 13.99 9.02
CA THR A 219 0.09 15.42 8.94
C THR A 219 -0.80 16.16 7.94
N GLY A 220 -1.03 15.60 6.75
CA GLY A 220 -1.96 16.18 5.77
C GLY A 220 -3.40 16.22 6.28
N PHE A 221 -3.86 15.16 6.94
CA PHE A 221 -5.18 15.15 7.57
C PHE A 221 -5.31 16.22 8.66
N ALA A 222 -4.33 16.33 9.56
CA ALA A 222 -4.35 17.23 10.70
C ALA A 222 -4.35 18.72 10.31
N ARG A 223 -3.78 19.09 9.15
CA ARG A 223 -3.87 20.47 8.62
C ARG A 223 -5.30 20.90 8.31
N HIS A 224 -6.16 19.96 7.95
CA HIS A 224 -7.53 20.23 7.51
C HIS A 224 -8.59 19.93 8.58
N TYR A 225 -8.24 19.15 9.60
CA TYR A 225 -9.09 18.81 10.75
C TYR A 225 -8.27 18.88 12.05
N PRO A 226 -7.85 20.08 12.48
CA PRO A 226 -7.04 20.24 13.69
C PRO A 226 -7.70 19.67 14.95
N GLU A 227 -9.04 19.71 15.03
CA GLU A 227 -9.83 19.15 16.12
C GLU A 227 -9.77 17.62 16.19
N MET A 228 -9.47 16.96 15.06
CA MET A 228 -9.29 15.50 14.98
C MET A 228 -7.81 15.08 14.94
N ALA A 229 -6.87 16.01 15.07
CA ALA A 229 -5.45 15.74 14.95
C ALA A 229 -4.92 14.77 16.03
N GLU A 230 -5.29 14.98 17.29
CA GLU A 230 -4.91 14.10 18.41
C GLU A 230 -5.60 12.73 18.36
N PRO A 231 -6.93 12.63 18.16
CA PRO A 231 -7.58 11.33 17.92
C PRO A 231 -6.91 10.55 16.78
N MET A 232 -6.57 11.19 15.66
CA MET A 232 -5.88 10.53 14.55
C MET A 232 -4.44 10.14 14.92
N ARG A 233 -3.74 10.94 15.73
CA ARG A 233 -2.39 10.63 16.23
C ARG A 233 -2.37 9.38 17.11
N GLU A 234 -3.41 9.17 17.92
CA GLU A 234 -3.57 7.92 18.69
C GLU A 234 -3.77 6.71 17.77
N VAL A 235 -4.56 6.84 16.69
CA VAL A 235 -4.68 5.79 15.68
C VAL A 235 -3.35 5.52 14.97
N LEU A 236 -2.58 6.57 14.64
CA LEU A 236 -1.24 6.43 14.08
C LEU A 236 -0.29 5.69 15.05
N THR A 237 -0.34 6.03 16.33
CA THR A 237 0.43 5.36 17.38
C THR A 237 0.09 3.87 17.43
N LEU A 238 -1.20 3.53 17.34
CA LEU A 238 -1.67 2.15 17.29
C LEU A 238 -1.22 1.41 16.02
N ALA A 239 -1.06 2.11 14.89
CA ALA A 239 -0.55 1.54 13.65
C ALA A 239 0.96 1.20 13.72
N ILE A 240 1.74 1.94 14.51
CA ILE A 240 3.18 1.76 14.68
C ILE A 240 3.46 0.76 15.81
N ASN A 241 2.79 0.95 16.96
CA ASN A 241 2.90 0.15 18.16
C ASN A 241 1.55 -0.52 18.44
N PRO A 242 1.16 -1.54 17.67
CA PRO A 242 -0.12 -2.19 17.89
C PRO A 242 -0.17 -2.81 19.29
N ARG A 243 -1.29 -2.56 19.93
CA ARG A 243 -1.67 -3.12 21.23
C ARG A 243 -3.03 -3.75 21.01
N PRO A 244 -3.20 -5.07 21.19
CA PRO A 244 -4.48 -5.74 20.99
C PRO A 244 -5.47 -5.47 22.16
N ASP A 245 -5.50 -4.23 22.66
CA ASP A 245 -6.42 -3.75 23.68
C ASP A 245 -7.76 -3.39 23.04
N PRO A 246 -8.87 -4.06 23.41
CA PRO A 246 -10.19 -3.80 22.85
C PRO A 246 -10.63 -2.33 22.94
N LEU A 247 -10.28 -1.62 24.03
CA LEU A 247 -10.73 -0.24 24.22
C LEU A 247 -10.02 0.73 23.26
N ARG A 248 -8.70 0.56 23.08
CA ARG A 248 -7.93 1.32 22.08
C ARG A 248 -8.40 1.03 20.66
N ILE A 249 -8.69 -0.22 20.35
CA ILE A 249 -9.21 -0.58 19.02
C ILE A 249 -10.58 0.07 18.80
N GLU A 250 -11.50 0.00 19.77
CA GLU A 250 -12.82 0.64 19.64
C GLU A 250 -12.70 2.16 19.48
N THR A 251 -11.76 2.80 20.19
CA THR A 251 -11.49 4.23 20.03
C THR A 251 -11.01 4.56 18.61
N ALA A 252 -10.12 3.74 18.04
CA ALA A 252 -9.72 3.90 16.65
C ALA A 252 -10.89 3.69 15.68
N LEU A 253 -11.75 2.70 15.92
CA LEU A 253 -12.94 2.46 15.10
C LEU A 253 -13.91 3.65 15.11
N LYS A 254 -14.05 4.37 16.23
CA LYS A 254 -14.84 5.61 16.30
C LYS A 254 -14.28 6.73 15.42
N VAL A 255 -12.96 6.87 15.34
CA VAL A 255 -12.32 7.80 14.37
C VAL A 255 -12.65 7.36 12.93
N GLY A 256 -12.63 6.06 12.67
CA GLY A 256 -13.07 5.49 11.39
C GLY A 256 -14.54 5.80 11.05
N ASP A 257 -15.45 5.70 12.02
CA ASP A 257 -16.86 6.04 11.82
C ASP A 257 -17.05 7.54 11.56
N TRP A 258 -16.30 8.39 12.26
CA TRP A 258 -16.30 9.83 12.02
C TRP A 258 -15.87 10.15 10.58
N LEU A 259 -14.78 9.55 10.09
CA LEU A 259 -14.32 9.71 8.70
C LEU A 259 -15.40 9.33 7.68
N ARG A 260 -16.14 8.24 7.95
CA ARG A 260 -17.22 7.77 7.09
C ARG A 260 -18.37 8.79 7.02
N ILE A 261 -18.73 9.40 8.16
CA ILE A 261 -19.79 10.40 8.22
C ILE A 261 -19.35 11.67 7.49
N GLU A 262 -18.17 12.17 7.80
CA GLU A 262 -17.59 13.38 7.20
C GLU A 262 -17.47 13.24 5.67
N SER A 263 -17.01 12.07 5.19
CA SER A 263 -16.91 11.81 3.74
C SER A 263 -18.26 11.88 3.02
N ARG A 264 -19.37 11.52 3.68
CA ARG A 264 -20.72 11.58 3.08
C ARG A 264 -21.25 13.00 3.06
N GLN A 265 -21.05 13.75 4.14
CA GLN A 265 -21.46 15.15 4.22
C GLN A 265 -20.78 15.97 3.13
N ARG A 266 -19.50 15.70 2.85
CA ARG A 266 -18.78 16.34 1.75
C ARG A 266 -19.18 15.87 0.37
N GLY A 267 -19.44 14.58 0.17
CA GLY A 267 -19.94 14.08 -1.12
C GLY A 267 -21.23 14.78 -1.53
N ASN A 268 -22.16 14.97 -0.58
CA ASN A 268 -23.41 15.68 -0.83
C ASN A 268 -23.22 17.19 -1.09
N ALA A 269 -22.16 17.81 -0.55
CA ALA A 269 -21.88 19.23 -0.78
C ALA A 269 -21.25 19.48 -2.16
N THR A 270 -20.47 18.54 -2.70
CA THR A 270 -19.86 18.65 -4.04
C THR A 270 -20.87 18.35 -5.17
N ASP A 271 -21.90 17.53 -4.93
CA ASP A 271 -22.96 17.24 -5.91
C ASP A 271 -24.01 18.36 -6.03
N GLN A 272 -23.94 19.39 -5.16
CA GLN A 272 -24.86 20.54 -5.14
C GLN A 272 -24.23 21.86 -5.62
N SER A 273 -22.97 21.82 -6.08
CA SER A 273 -22.21 22.97 -6.61
C SER A 273 -21.87 22.79 -8.08
#